data_AF-A0A356K1T3-F1
#
_entry.id   AF-A0A356K1T3-F1
#
_cell.length_a   1.000
_cell.length_b   1.000
_cell.length_c   1.000
_cell.angle_alpha   90.00
_cell.angle_beta   90.00
_cell.angle_gamma   90.00
#
_symmetry.space_group_name_H-M   'P 1'
#
loop_
_entity.id
_entity.type
_entity.pdbx_description
1 polymer ?
#
loop_
_entity_poly.entity_id
_entity_poly.type
_entity_poly.pdbx_seq_one_letter_code
_entity_poly.pdbx_strand_id
1 'polypeptide(L)'
;MNYRALEDLIGILVKKSGYKITDLRVLEDTDYLESRKNYLTEEIDSIKSKLDTHDYIDKDKKIKDEEEKKYLTETLNNLKNQKSELELKLNDKTLKCKVKAKTTGDIEVITKELNSVEELIEVVNYKLDNLSYTDDSDKSKDEVYLNTLERELSLVNEALDNKEKNSILIGTELLSAFKNNRSLVEVKDLLDTLTERAKNNYERTLDEIKGSNIFELIDLYNNKKNDITNVLEKNNYSSDEIKESLFEKTKYHNKRIETFKSTITGIEKRKEELNTLIDESKNLFLSTRIERLKKEEKLKTLEELLFNESNLNNLESEYASIINLLNDEINSDKFLENKYELDIENFNEELRNLDINYNNLHNEIIKEERSLEILNDRIQNDGVDTLSKFEDKIKQLEYTNRINSLYNEQQYLYVNVDVIKEEIESIWSRGDDTQTNKAPKIKEELVKTSMYDEDEEETKESSSVETQETSSEEPVEIENTTEKKVNSSEEQETKEENTDDDFLEDIDYFE
;
A
#
# COMPACT_ATOMS: atom_id res chain seq x y z
N MET A 1 -52.77 -20.15 27.71
CA MET A 1 -51.89 -19.63 26.65
C MET A 1 -51.01 -20.75 26.14
N ASN A 2 -50.86 -20.88 24.82
CA ASN A 2 -50.10 -21.96 24.19
C ASN A 2 -48.62 -21.59 23.97
N TYR A 3 -48.05 -20.74 24.85
CA TYR A 3 -46.75 -20.09 24.63
C TYR A 3 -45.61 -21.08 24.31
N ARG A 4 -45.57 -22.24 24.97
CA ARG A 4 -44.54 -23.25 24.70
C ARG A 4 -44.64 -23.84 23.28
N ALA A 5 -45.85 -24.09 22.78
CA ALA A 5 -46.06 -24.55 21.41
C ALA A 5 -45.67 -23.46 20.39
N LEU A 6 -45.92 -22.19 20.70
CA LEU A 6 -45.45 -21.05 19.90
C LEU A 6 -43.91 -20.95 19.90
N GLU A 7 -43.28 -21.14 21.06
CA GLU A 7 -41.83 -21.16 21.26
C GLU A 7 -41.16 -22.32 20.49
N ASP A 8 -41.77 -23.50 20.48
CA ASP A 8 -41.35 -24.64 19.67
C ASP A 8 -41.51 -24.35 18.15
N LEU A 9 -42.65 -23.80 17.71
CA LEU A 9 -42.92 -23.50 16.28
C LEU A 9 -42.04 -22.37 15.72
N ILE A 10 -41.90 -21.25 16.44
CA ILE A 10 -40.95 -20.18 16.10
C ILE A 10 -39.51 -20.72 16.15
N GLY A 11 -39.19 -21.56 17.13
CA GLY A 11 -37.92 -22.26 17.21
C GLY A 11 -37.59 -23.13 15.98
N ILE A 12 -38.60 -23.71 15.32
CA ILE A 12 -38.42 -24.44 14.05
C ILE A 12 -38.21 -23.48 12.88
N LEU A 13 -38.97 -22.38 12.77
CA LEU A 13 -38.75 -21.39 11.70
C LEU A 13 -37.35 -20.76 11.77
N VAL A 14 -36.89 -20.38 12.97
CA VAL A 14 -35.53 -19.83 13.17
C VAL A 14 -34.47 -20.84 12.69
N LYS A 15 -34.63 -22.13 13.01
CA LYS A 15 -33.74 -23.20 12.54
C LYS A 15 -33.78 -23.41 11.03
N LYS A 16 -34.97 -23.45 10.40
CA LYS A 16 -35.11 -23.53 8.94
C LYS A 16 -34.56 -22.31 8.21
N SER A 17 -34.54 -21.14 8.84
CA SER A 17 -33.83 -19.96 8.31
C SER A 17 -32.30 -19.98 8.53
N GLY A 18 -31.75 -21.06 9.09
CA GLY A 18 -30.31 -21.31 9.22
C GLY A 18 -29.72 -21.18 10.64
N TYR A 19 -30.49 -20.72 11.63
CA TYR A 19 -29.97 -20.27 12.93
C TYR A 19 -30.48 -21.12 14.11
N LYS A 20 -29.69 -21.32 15.16
CA LYS A 20 -30.23 -21.85 16.44
C LYS A 20 -30.63 -20.68 17.33
N ILE A 21 -31.82 -20.75 17.91
CA ILE A 21 -32.36 -19.66 18.77
C ILE A 21 -31.53 -19.42 20.06
N THR A 22 -30.61 -20.33 20.38
CA THR A 22 -29.65 -20.27 21.48
C THR A 22 -28.35 -19.55 21.13
N ASP A 23 -28.05 -19.33 19.84
CA ASP A 23 -26.73 -18.86 19.38
C ASP A 23 -26.68 -17.32 19.43
N LEU A 24 -26.92 -16.76 20.62
CA LEU A 24 -27.04 -15.32 20.91
C LEU A 24 -25.73 -14.51 20.77
N ARG A 25 -24.64 -15.10 20.23
CA ARG A 25 -23.36 -14.42 19.93
C ARG A 25 -23.43 -13.54 18.67
N VAL A 26 -24.53 -12.81 18.50
CA VAL A 26 -24.77 -11.85 17.40
C VAL A 26 -24.70 -10.40 17.90
N LEU A 27 -24.75 -10.20 19.22
CA LEU A 27 -25.05 -8.93 19.88
C LEU A 27 -23.84 -8.07 20.31
N GLU A 28 -22.59 -8.54 20.23
CA GLU A 28 -21.45 -7.87 20.89
C GLU A 28 -20.72 -6.80 20.05
N ASP A 29 -20.97 -6.70 18.73
CA ASP A 29 -20.29 -5.71 17.85
C ASP A 29 -21.23 -4.85 16.97
N THR A 30 -22.52 -4.73 17.28
CA THR A 30 -23.40 -3.82 16.50
C THR A 30 -23.00 -2.35 16.69
N ASP A 31 -22.80 -1.91 17.94
CA ASP A 31 -22.35 -0.54 18.25
C ASP A 31 -20.99 -0.21 17.60
N TYR A 32 -20.10 -1.21 17.48
CA TYR A 32 -18.81 -1.09 16.80
C TYR A 32 -18.99 -0.92 15.28
N LEU A 33 -19.84 -1.75 14.65
CA LEU A 33 -20.10 -1.66 13.21
C LEU A 33 -20.80 -0.34 12.84
N GLU A 34 -21.75 0.13 13.64
CA GLU A 34 -22.41 1.43 13.42
C GLU A 34 -21.41 2.59 13.59
N SER A 35 -20.52 2.51 14.59
CA SER A 35 -19.43 3.48 14.77
C SER A 35 -18.44 3.48 13.60
N ARG A 36 -18.08 2.30 13.09
CA ARG A 36 -17.16 2.14 11.95
C ARG A 36 -17.81 2.62 10.64
N LYS A 37 -19.09 2.35 10.42
CA LYS A 37 -19.90 2.86 9.31
C LYS A 37 -19.94 4.39 9.28
N ASN A 38 -20.16 5.03 10.43
CA ASN A 38 -20.13 6.49 10.54
C ASN A 38 -18.75 7.05 10.18
N TYR A 39 -17.68 6.51 10.79
CA TYR A 39 -16.29 6.89 10.46
C TYR A 39 -15.97 6.73 8.97
N LEU A 40 -16.29 5.58 8.38
CA LEU A 40 -16.03 5.31 6.95
C LEU A 40 -16.79 6.30 6.06
N THR A 41 -18.02 6.67 6.42
CA THR A 41 -18.81 7.65 5.67
C THR A 41 -18.17 9.04 5.72
N GLU A 42 -17.76 9.50 6.90
CA GLU A 42 -17.07 10.79 7.08
C GLU A 42 -15.73 10.85 6.31
N GLU A 43 -14.94 9.78 6.33
CA GLU A 43 -13.65 9.69 5.61
C GLU A 43 -13.85 9.62 4.08
N ILE A 44 -14.86 8.88 3.60
CA ILE A 44 -15.23 8.81 2.17
C ILE A 44 -15.66 10.18 1.64
N ASP A 45 -16.50 10.91 2.38
CA ASP A 45 -16.95 12.26 1.98
C ASP A 45 -15.80 13.28 2.02
N SER A 46 -14.86 13.14 2.97
CA SER A 46 -13.62 13.93 3.05
C SER A 46 -12.74 13.75 1.80
N ILE A 47 -12.47 12.50 1.41
CA ILE A 47 -11.62 12.19 0.25
C ILE A 47 -12.30 12.56 -1.06
N LYS A 48 -13.61 12.33 -1.20
CA LYS A 48 -14.39 12.79 -2.37
C LYS A 48 -14.34 14.31 -2.53
N SER A 49 -14.51 15.06 -1.44
CA SER A 49 -14.36 16.52 -1.43
C SER A 49 -12.97 16.95 -1.94
N LYS A 50 -11.90 16.31 -1.47
CA LYS A 50 -10.51 16.58 -1.90
C LYS A 50 -10.28 16.24 -3.39
N LEU A 51 -10.89 15.16 -3.89
CA LEU A 51 -10.85 14.77 -5.31
C LEU A 51 -11.60 15.77 -6.21
N ASP A 52 -12.78 16.23 -5.78
CA ASP A 52 -13.57 17.22 -6.52
C ASP A 52 -12.88 18.60 -6.55
N THR A 53 -12.25 19.05 -5.46
CA THR A 53 -11.57 20.38 -5.42
C THR A 53 -10.29 20.46 -6.25
N HIS A 54 -9.72 19.33 -6.68
CA HIS A 54 -8.46 19.27 -7.44
C HIS A 54 -7.26 19.90 -6.69
N ASP A 55 -7.21 19.78 -5.36
CA ASP A 55 -6.15 20.36 -4.50
C ASP A 55 -4.74 19.70 -4.67
N TYR A 56 -4.62 18.67 -5.50
CA TYR A 56 -3.37 17.97 -5.85
C TYR A 56 -2.48 18.81 -6.77
N ILE A 57 -1.98 19.93 -6.24
CA ILE A 57 -1.12 20.88 -6.95
C ILE A 57 0.28 20.84 -6.31
N ASP A 58 1.27 20.42 -7.10
CA ASP A 58 2.69 20.68 -6.83
C ASP A 58 2.93 22.19 -6.96
N LYS A 59 2.86 22.87 -5.82
CA LYS A 59 2.96 24.32 -5.70
C LYS A 59 4.35 24.81 -6.09
N ASP A 60 5.40 24.04 -5.80
CA ASP A 60 6.78 24.45 -6.06
C ASP A 60 7.09 24.36 -7.56
N LYS A 61 6.65 23.30 -8.24
CA LYS A 61 6.73 23.16 -9.70
C LYS A 61 5.88 24.20 -10.43
N LYS A 62 4.66 24.49 -9.94
CA LYS A 62 3.82 25.56 -10.48
C LYS A 62 4.49 26.93 -10.35
N ILE A 63 4.98 27.28 -9.16
CA ILE A 63 5.67 28.55 -8.91
C ILE A 63 6.92 28.65 -9.81
N LYS A 64 7.69 27.57 -9.95
CA LYS A 64 8.87 27.52 -10.81
C LYS A 64 8.55 27.78 -12.28
N ASP A 65 7.50 27.17 -12.84
CA ASP A 65 7.07 27.42 -14.23
C ASP A 65 6.50 28.86 -14.40
N GLU A 66 5.80 29.40 -13.39
CA GLU A 66 5.35 30.80 -13.40
C GLU A 66 6.52 31.80 -13.33
N GLU A 67 7.57 31.50 -12.55
CA GLU A 67 8.80 32.30 -12.48
C GLU A 67 9.67 32.18 -13.74
N GLU A 68 9.79 30.99 -14.33
CA GLU A 68 10.47 30.76 -15.61
C GLU A 68 9.79 31.58 -16.73
N LYS A 69 8.46 31.52 -16.82
CA LYS A 69 7.66 32.33 -17.75
C LYS A 69 7.88 33.83 -17.57
N LYS A 70 7.94 34.31 -16.32
CA LYS A 70 8.20 35.71 -15.98
C LYS A 70 9.60 36.16 -16.42
N TYR A 71 10.62 35.37 -16.09
CA TYR A 71 12.01 35.64 -16.49
C TYR A 71 12.17 35.66 -18.02
N LEU A 72 11.66 34.65 -18.72
CA LEU A 72 11.71 34.58 -20.18
C LEU A 72 10.99 35.77 -20.83
N THR A 73 9.84 36.19 -20.29
CA THR A 73 9.08 37.37 -20.77
C THR A 73 9.88 38.67 -20.58
N GLU A 74 10.61 38.82 -19.48
CA GLU A 74 11.49 39.97 -19.25
C GLU A 74 12.71 39.95 -20.18
N THR A 75 13.35 38.78 -20.38
CA THR A 75 14.41 38.57 -21.37
C THR A 75 13.95 38.90 -22.78
N LEU A 76 12.75 38.45 -23.19
CA LEU A 76 12.17 38.73 -24.50
C LEU A 76 12.02 40.23 -24.76
N ASN A 77 11.49 40.97 -23.78
CA ASN A 77 11.33 42.42 -23.87
C ASN A 77 12.69 43.14 -23.96
N ASN A 78 13.68 42.70 -23.18
CA ASN A 78 15.03 43.24 -23.22
C ASN A 78 15.71 43.01 -24.59
N LEU A 79 15.59 41.82 -25.18
CA LEU A 79 16.10 41.52 -26.52
C LEU A 79 15.38 42.34 -27.62
N LYS A 80 14.06 42.52 -27.53
CA LYS A 80 13.27 43.38 -28.47
C LYS A 80 13.69 44.85 -28.40
N ASN A 81 13.99 45.35 -27.21
CA ASN A 81 14.56 46.69 -27.01
C ASN A 81 15.99 46.81 -27.60
N GLN A 82 16.88 45.87 -27.30
CA GLN A 82 18.25 45.87 -27.83
C GLN A 82 18.29 45.78 -29.36
N LYS A 83 17.44 44.94 -29.97
CA LYS A 83 17.28 44.85 -31.42
C LYS A 83 16.85 46.19 -32.02
N SER A 84 15.84 46.83 -31.43
CA SER A 84 15.34 48.14 -31.87
C SER A 84 16.42 49.23 -31.78
N GLU A 85 17.23 49.23 -30.72
CA GLU A 85 18.39 50.13 -30.61
C GLU A 85 19.45 49.89 -31.70
N LEU A 86 19.74 48.64 -32.04
CA LEU A 86 20.73 48.30 -33.07
C LEU A 86 20.23 48.62 -34.47
N GLU A 87 18.93 48.42 -34.74
CA GLU A 87 18.28 48.83 -36.00
C GLU A 87 18.28 50.37 -36.16
N LEU A 88 18.04 51.13 -35.07
CA LEU A 88 18.21 52.58 -35.06
C LEU A 88 19.67 53.00 -35.35
N LYS A 89 20.65 52.34 -34.71
CA LYS A 89 22.09 52.59 -34.95
C LYS A 89 22.51 52.24 -36.39
N LEU A 90 21.95 51.19 -36.98
CA LEU A 90 22.23 50.77 -38.36
C LEU A 90 21.69 51.76 -39.40
N ASN A 91 20.59 52.46 -39.10
CA ASN A 91 19.96 53.47 -39.94
C ASN A 91 20.75 54.80 -40.03
N ASP A 92 21.75 55.05 -39.16
CA ASP A 92 22.61 56.22 -39.26
C ASP A 92 23.39 56.21 -40.59
N LYS A 93 23.31 57.33 -41.33
CA LYS A 93 23.95 57.53 -42.64
C LYS A 93 25.46 57.81 -42.53
N THR A 94 25.97 58.08 -41.32
CA THR A 94 27.39 58.36 -41.05
C THR A 94 28.22 57.13 -40.67
N LEU A 95 27.57 55.99 -40.37
CA LEU A 95 28.25 54.77 -39.90
C LEU A 95 29.16 54.15 -40.98
N LYS A 96 30.41 53.86 -40.62
CA LYS A 96 31.43 53.21 -41.48
C LYS A 96 31.02 51.76 -41.80
N CYS A 97 31.29 51.29 -43.03
CA CYS A 97 30.85 49.96 -43.51
C CYS A 97 31.26 48.78 -42.61
N LYS A 98 32.47 48.79 -42.05
CA LYS A 98 32.92 47.72 -41.12
C LYS A 98 32.10 47.69 -39.81
N VAL A 99 31.57 48.83 -39.36
CA VAL A 99 30.68 48.90 -38.20
C VAL A 99 29.29 48.42 -38.58
N LYS A 100 28.75 48.85 -39.74
CA LYS A 100 27.45 48.36 -40.23
C LYS A 100 27.42 46.84 -40.36
N ALA A 101 28.45 46.25 -40.97
CA ALA A 101 28.57 44.80 -41.10
C ALA A 101 28.57 44.07 -39.74
N LYS A 102 29.21 44.64 -38.72
CA LYS A 102 29.13 44.09 -37.35
C LYS A 102 27.72 44.21 -36.78
N THR A 103 27.13 45.41 -36.81
CA THR A 103 25.78 45.68 -36.27
C THR A 103 24.71 44.81 -36.94
N THR A 104 24.82 44.53 -38.25
CA THR A 104 23.93 43.57 -38.93
C THR A 104 24.09 42.14 -38.40
N GLY A 105 25.31 41.68 -38.13
CA GLY A 105 25.56 40.39 -37.49
C GLY A 105 25.05 40.34 -36.05
N ASP A 106 25.27 41.41 -35.27
CA ASP A 106 24.76 41.55 -33.90
C ASP A 106 23.21 41.44 -33.87
N ILE A 107 22.51 42.04 -34.86
CA ILE A 107 21.04 41.92 -35.03
C ILE A 107 20.62 40.51 -35.45
N GLU A 108 21.40 39.82 -36.29
CA GLU A 108 21.09 38.45 -36.71
C GLU A 108 21.19 37.45 -35.55
N VAL A 109 22.17 37.62 -34.66
CA VAL A 109 22.29 36.84 -33.40
C VAL A 109 21.08 37.08 -32.51
N ILE A 110 20.77 38.33 -32.17
CA ILE A 110 19.62 38.67 -31.31
C ILE A 110 18.29 38.20 -31.92
N THR A 111 18.18 38.15 -33.25
CA THR A 111 16.98 37.61 -33.92
C THR A 111 16.84 36.09 -33.74
N LYS A 112 17.93 35.34 -33.65
CA LYS A 112 17.90 33.88 -33.34
C LYS A 112 17.60 33.63 -31.87
N GLU A 113 18.18 34.44 -30.99
CA GLU A 113 17.89 34.40 -29.54
C GLU A 113 16.42 34.74 -29.26
N LEU A 114 15.85 35.75 -29.93
CA LEU A 114 14.44 36.09 -29.84
C LEU A 114 13.52 34.91 -30.18
N ASN A 115 13.74 34.27 -31.34
CA ASN A 115 12.94 33.10 -31.73
C ASN A 115 13.03 31.98 -30.69
N SER A 116 14.23 31.67 -30.19
CA SER A 116 14.43 30.63 -29.17
C SER A 116 13.76 30.96 -27.84
N VAL A 117 13.73 32.24 -27.43
CA VAL A 117 12.99 32.67 -26.22
C VAL A 117 11.48 32.61 -26.44
N GLU A 118 10.97 32.90 -27.65
CA GLU A 118 9.55 32.74 -27.97
C GLU A 118 9.11 31.27 -27.97
N GLU A 119 9.93 30.35 -28.52
CA GLU A 119 9.73 28.90 -28.44
C GLU A 119 9.72 28.39 -26.98
N LEU A 120 10.65 28.86 -26.14
CA LEU A 120 10.67 28.49 -24.72
C LEU A 120 9.45 29.01 -23.95
N ILE A 121 8.97 30.22 -24.26
CA ILE A 121 7.74 30.77 -23.68
C ILE A 121 6.52 29.94 -24.09
N GLU A 122 6.44 29.49 -25.35
CA GLU A 122 5.37 28.60 -25.82
C GLU A 122 5.38 27.25 -25.07
N VAL A 123 6.55 26.65 -24.85
CA VAL A 123 6.71 25.43 -24.04
C VAL A 123 6.25 25.64 -22.59
N VAL A 124 6.66 26.73 -21.93
CA VAL A 124 6.25 26.99 -20.53
C VAL A 124 4.76 27.35 -20.41
N ASN A 125 4.18 28.03 -21.40
CA ASN A 125 2.72 28.19 -21.47
C ASN A 125 2.03 26.83 -21.57
N TYR A 126 2.51 25.94 -22.45
CA TYR A 126 1.96 24.59 -22.61
C TYR A 126 2.03 23.77 -21.31
N LYS A 127 3.12 23.84 -20.54
CA LYS A 127 3.20 23.23 -19.18
C LYS A 127 2.08 23.74 -18.25
N LEU A 128 1.91 25.06 -18.19
CA LEU A 128 0.99 25.73 -17.26
C LEU A 128 -0.49 25.53 -17.63
N ASP A 129 -0.80 25.59 -18.93
CA ASP A 129 -2.17 25.49 -19.46
C ASP A 129 -2.69 24.04 -19.45
N ASN A 130 -1.80 23.04 -19.62
CA ASN A 130 -2.13 21.62 -19.50
C ASN A 130 -1.94 21.07 -18.06
N LEU A 131 -1.88 21.95 -17.05
CA LEU A 131 -1.84 21.57 -15.64
C LEU A 131 -0.69 20.61 -15.27
N SER A 132 0.47 20.65 -15.92
CA SER A 132 1.54 19.65 -15.69
C SER A 132 2.19 19.70 -14.30
N TYR A 133 1.67 20.56 -13.42
CA TYR A 133 1.96 20.66 -11.99
C TYR A 133 0.92 19.95 -11.10
N THR A 134 0.01 19.14 -11.65
CA THR A 134 -0.81 18.23 -10.81
C THR A 134 0.05 17.12 -10.23
N ASP A 135 -0.23 16.77 -8.98
CA ASP A 135 0.29 15.54 -8.37
C ASP A 135 -0.65 14.38 -8.67
N ASP A 136 -0.51 13.84 -9.89
CA ASP A 136 -1.26 12.68 -10.34
C ASP A 136 -0.93 11.42 -9.51
N SER A 137 0.19 11.39 -8.77
CA SER A 137 0.56 10.27 -7.89
C SER A 137 -0.24 10.30 -6.59
N ASP A 138 -0.25 11.43 -5.88
CA ASP A 138 -1.05 11.59 -4.66
C ASP A 138 -2.55 11.53 -4.96
N LYS A 139 -2.99 12.02 -6.14
CA LYS A 139 -4.36 11.81 -6.60
C LYS A 139 -4.68 10.33 -6.79
N SER A 140 -3.78 9.59 -7.44
CA SER A 140 -3.96 8.14 -7.67
C SER A 140 -3.97 7.35 -6.36
N LYS A 141 -3.16 7.71 -5.36
CA LYS A 141 -3.19 7.13 -4.01
C LYS A 141 -4.55 7.32 -3.35
N ASP A 142 -5.10 8.53 -3.39
CA ASP A 142 -6.40 8.83 -2.78
C ASP A 142 -7.58 8.19 -3.55
N GLU A 143 -7.50 8.08 -4.87
CA GLU A 143 -8.46 7.30 -5.66
C GLU A 143 -8.43 5.81 -5.26
N VAL A 144 -7.26 5.20 -5.05
CA VAL A 144 -7.13 3.80 -4.57
C VAL A 144 -7.61 3.64 -3.12
N TYR A 145 -7.30 4.61 -2.25
CA TYR A 145 -7.75 4.59 -0.85
C TYR A 145 -9.28 4.73 -0.74
N LEU A 146 -9.89 5.60 -1.54
CA LEU A 146 -11.34 5.76 -1.63
C LEU A 146 -12.04 4.44 -2.03
N ASN A 147 -11.56 3.77 -3.08
CA ASN A 147 -12.09 2.46 -3.51
C ASN A 147 -11.99 1.40 -2.38
N THR A 148 -10.95 1.48 -1.54
CA THR A 148 -10.75 0.57 -0.41
C THR A 148 -11.76 0.85 0.71
N LEU A 149 -11.97 2.13 1.06
CA LEU A 149 -12.96 2.55 2.07
C LEU A 149 -14.40 2.24 1.62
N GLU A 150 -14.74 2.46 0.35
CA GLU A 150 -16.07 2.12 -0.19
C GLU A 150 -16.32 0.60 -0.16
N ARG A 151 -15.31 -0.23 -0.45
CA ARG A 151 -15.38 -1.69 -0.28
C ARG A 151 -15.63 -2.06 1.18
N GLU A 152 -14.89 -1.48 2.12
CA GLU A 152 -15.09 -1.75 3.56
C GLU A 152 -16.48 -1.32 4.02
N LEU A 153 -16.96 -0.14 3.61
CA LEU A 153 -18.30 0.35 3.94
C LEU A 153 -19.40 -0.57 3.38
N SER A 154 -19.21 -1.16 2.20
CA SER A 154 -20.12 -2.17 1.66
C SER A 154 -20.19 -3.41 2.55
N LEU A 155 -19.04 -3.93 3.00
CA LEU A 155 -18.96 -5.10 3.89
C LEU A 155 -19.54 -4.81 5.29
N VAL A 156 -19.31 -3.61 5.83
CA VAL A 156 -19.87 -3.18 7.12
C VAL A 156 -21.40 -3.05 7.04
N ASN A 157 -21.93 -2.48 5.96
CA ASN A 157 -23.38 -2.42 5.75
C ASN A 157 -23.99 -3.81 5.57
N GLU A 158 -23.36 -4.72 4.81
CA GLU A 158 -23.82 -6.11 4.69
C GLU A 158 -23.79 -6.85 6.04
N ALA A 159 -22.78 -6.63 6.87
CA ALA A 159 -22.69 -7.19 8.22
C ALA A 159 -23.79 -6.64 9.16
N LEU A 160 -24.13 -5.35 9.06
CA LEU A 160 -25.24 -4.74 9.81
C LEU A 160 -26.60 -5.24 9.33
N ASP A 161 -26.80 -5.33 8.01
CA ASP A 161 -28.06 -5.80 7.42
C ASP A 161 -28.32 -7.28 7.79
N ASN A 162 -27.27 -8.11 7.87
CA ASN A 162 -27.36 -9.48 8.40
C ASN A 162 -27.58 -9.56 9.93
N LYS A 163 -27.29 -8.48 10.69
CA LYS A 163 -27.46 -8.40 12.15
C LYS A 163 -28.82 -7.85 12.58
N GLU A 164 -29.27 -6.70 12.07
CA GLU A 164 -30.63 -6.18 12.35
C GLU A 164 -31.67 -7.20 11.90
N LYS A 165 -31.51 -7.64 10.65
CA LYS A 165 -32.35 -8.61 9.95
C LYS A 165 -31.83 -10.00 10.30
N ASN A 166 -31.76 -10.34 11.59
CA ASN A 166 -31.39 -11.67 12.07
C ASN A 166 -32.63 -12.47 12.54
N SER A 167 -32.74 -13.72 12.09
CA SER A 167 -33.91 -14.55 12.40
C SER A 167 -34.06 -14.89 13.88
N ILE A 168 -32.96 -14.95 14.65
CA ILE A 168 -33.02 -15.14 16.11
C ILE A 168 -33.70 -13.92 16.74
N LEU A 169 -33.29 -12.70 16.37
CA LEU A 169 -33.89 -11.47 16.89
C LEU A 169 -35.38 -11.40 16.55
N ILE A 170 -35.75 -11.63 15.29
CA ILE A 170 -37.16 -11.66 14.84
C ILE A 170 -37.97 -12.70 15.64
N GLY A 171 -37.43 -13.91 15.84
CA GLY A 171 -38.06 -14.94 16.67
C GLY A 171 -38.23 -14.53 18.14
N THR A 172 -37.22 -13.89 18.74
CA THR A 172 -37.30 -13.39 20.12
C THR A 172 -38.23 -12.20 20.28
N GLU A 173 -38.35 -11.31 19.27
CA GLU A 173 -39.35 -10.23 19.30
C GLU A 173 -40.76 -10.80 19.17
N LEU A 174 -41.02 -11.73 18.25
CA LEU A 174 -42.32 -12.41 18.13
C LEU A 174 -42.74 -13.07 19.47
N LEU A 175 -41.84 -13.81 20.12
CA LEU A 175 -42.10 -14.42 21.42
C LEU A 175 -42.32 -13.40 22.55
N SER A 176 -41.65 -12.25 22.48
CA SER A 176 -41.82 -11.14 23.44
C SER A 176 -43.13 -10.39 23.20
N ALA A 177 -43.50 -10.16 21.95
CA ALA A 177 -44.76 -9.55 21.53
C ALA A 177 -45.97 -10.39 21.97
N PHE A 178 -45.91 -11.72 21.82
CA PHE A 178 -46.94 -12.63 22.32
C PHE A 178 -47.06 -12.58 23.85
N LYS A 179 -45.93 -12.60 24.59
CA LYS A 179 -45.93 -12.42 26.06
C LYS A 179 -46.57 -11.09 26.48
N ASN A 180 -46.38 -10.04 25.69
CA ASN A 180 -46.90 -8.70 25.92
C ASN A 180 -48.34 -8.50 25.39
N ASN A 181 -48.96 -9.52 24.78
CA ASN A 181 -50.30 -9.47 24.17
C ASN A 181 -50.43 -8.43 23.03
N ARG A 182 -49.39 -8.24 22.22
CA ARG A 182 -49.53 -7.55 20.92
C ARG A 182 -50.38 -8.43 19.98
N SER A 183 -51.24 -7.81 19.19
CA SER A 183 -52.08 -8.50 18.21
C SER A 183 -51.24 -9.09 17.06
N LEU A 184 -51.78 -10.12 16.38
CA LEU A 184 -51.12 -10.71 15.20
C LEU A 184 -50.84 -9.66 14.10
N VAL A 185 -51.69 -8.64 13.99
CA VAL A 185 -51.56 -7.56 13.00
C VAL A 185 -50.32 -6.69 13.25
N GLU A 186 -49.95 -6.45 14.50
CA GLU A 186 -48.77 -5.65 14.88
C GLU A 186 -47.43 -6.34 14.57
N VAL A 187 -47.43 -7.67 14.38
CA VAL A 187 -46.22 -8.47 14.19
C VAL A 187 -46.24 -9.31 12.91
N LYS A 188 -47.24 -9.10 12.05
CA LYS A 188 -47.40 -9.90 10.83
C LYS A 188 -46.16 -9.81 9.93
N ASP A 189 -45.64 -8.61 9.72
CA ASP A 189 -44.49 -8.39 8.83
C ASP A 189 -43.22 -9.11 9.35
N LEU A 190 -43.06 -9.25 10.67
CA LEU A 190 -42.00 -10.02 11.31
C LEU A 190 -42.18 -11.52 11.07
N LEU A 191 -43.40 -12.04 11.22
CA LEU A 191 -43.73 -13.44 10.96
C LEU A 191 -43.58 -13.79 9.48
N ASP A 192 -44.05 -12.92 8.58
CA ASP A 192 -43.94 -13.08 7.13
C ASP A 192 -42.46 -13.06 6.70
N THR A 193 -41.66 -12.12 7.20
CA THR A 193 -40.20 -12.07 6.98
C THR A 193 -39.50 -13.34 7.44
N LEU A 194 -39.80 -13.83 8.65
CA LEU A 194 -39.20 -15.06 9.19
C LEU A 194 -39.61 -16.31 8.37
N THR A 195 -40.86 -16.35 7.91
CA THR A 195 -41.40 -17.42 7.06
C THR A 195 -40.72 -17.44 5.69
N GLU A 196 -40.62 -16.29 5.03
CA GLU A 196 -39.97 -16.14 3.72
C GLU A 196 -38.51 -16.60 3.77
N ARG A 197 -37.77 -16.22 4.82
CA ARG A 197 -36.38 -16.65 5.03
C ARG A 197 -36.22 -18.15 5.20
N ALA A 198 -37.15 -18.80 5.90
CA ALA A 198 -37.18 -20.26 6.02
C ALA A 198 -37.46 -20.95 4.67
N LYS A 199 -38.26 -20.33 3.79
CA LYS A 199 -38.44 -20.82 2.40
C LYS A 199 -37.18 -20.60 1.56
N ASN A 200 -36.65 -19.38 1.51
CA ASN A 200 -35.51 -19.03 0.65
C ASN A 200 -34.27 -19.87 1.00
N ASN A 201 -34.04 -20.19 2.28
CA ASN A 201 -32.97 -21.09 2.70
C ASN A 201 -33.22 -22.57 2.32
N TYR A 202 -34.47 -23.04 2.39
CA TYR A 202 -34.86 -24.37 1.92
C TYR A 202 -34.72 -24.49 0.40
N GLU A 203 -35.20 -23.52 -0.37
CA GLU A 203 -35.09 -23.47 -1.84
C GLU A 203 -33.63 -23.40 -2.29
N ARG A 204 -32.80 -22.55 -1.67
CA ARG A 204 -31.34 -22.55 -1.87
C ARG A 204 -30.72 -23.92 -1.58
N THR A 205 -31.20 -24.64 -0.57
CA THR A 205 -30.70 -25.98 -0.22
C THR A 205 -31.14 -27.03 -1.24
N LEU A 206 -32.38 -26.95 -1.75
CA LEU A 206 -32.85 -27.77 -2.87
C LEU A 206 -32.03 -27.52 -4.15
N ASP A 207 -31.62 -26.28 -4.41
CA ASP A 207 -30.76 -25.92 -5.54
C ASP A 207 -29.33 -26.44 -5.39
N GLU A 208 -28.71 -26.27 -4.21
CA GLU A 208 -27.35 -26.77 -3.94
C GLU A 208 -27.25 -28.31 -4.03
N ILE A 209 -28.33 -29.07 -3.74
CA ILE A 209 -28.35 -30.55 -3.90
C ILE A 209 -28.71 -31.05 -5.31
N LYS A 210 -28.90 -30.19 -6.33
CA LYS A 210 -29.32 -30.64 -7.69
C LYS A 210 -28.32 -31.55 -8.44
N GLY A 211 -27.15 -31.82 -7.86
CA GLY A 211 -26.21 -32.84 -8.33
C GLY A 211 -25.44 -33.54 -7.20
N SER A 212 -25.97 -33.53 -5.96
CA SER A 212 -25.27 -33.97 -4.74
C SER A 212 -26.30 -34.35 -3.66
N ASN A 213 -25.87 -34.58 -2.42
CA ASN A 213 -26.76 -34.76 -1.27
C ASN A 213 -26.35 -33.88 -0.07
N ILE A 214 -27.21 -33.78 0.94
CA ILE A 214 -27.01 -32.85 2.06
C ILE A 214 -25.75 -33.16 2.91
N PHE A 215 -25.32 -34.42 2.97
CA PHE A 215 -24.09 -34.82 3.67
C PHE A 215 -22.84 -34.41 2.86
N GLU A 216 -22.84 -34.65 1.55
CA GLU A 216 -21.76 -34.21 0.65
C GLU A 216 -21.58 -32.68 0.67
N LEU A 217 -22.68 -31.91 0.76
CA LEU A 217 -22.60 -30.45 0.95
C LEU A 217 -22.03 -30.07 2.32
N ILE A 218 -22.42 -30.76 3.39
CA ILE A 218 -21.86 -30.55 4.73
C ILE A 218 -20.35 -30.80 4.72
N ASP A 219 -19.89 -31.89 4.11
CA ASP A 219 -18.47 -32.22 3.99
C ASP A 219 -17.71 -31.23 3.11
N LEU A 220 -18.31 -30.78 2.00
CA LEU A 220 -17.76 -29.71 1.14
C LEU A 220 -17.52 -28.41 1.94
N TYR A 221 -18.51 -27.95 2.70
CA TYR A 221 -18.36 -26.73 3.50
C TYR A 221 -17.46 -26.92 4.74
N ASN A 222 -17.44 -28.11 5.35
CA ASN A 222 -16.48 -28.47 6.40
C ASN A 222 -15.04 -28.39 5.88
N ASN A 223 -14.76 -28.95 4.70
CA ASN A 223 -13.43 -28.89 4.09
C ASN A 223 -13.01 -27.44 3.82
N LYS A 224 -13.85 -26.65 3.12
CA LYS A 224 -13.57 -25.22 2.87
C LYS A 224 -13.35 -24.41 4.15
N LYS A 225 -14.09 -24.71 5.22
CA LYS A 225 -13.88 -24.11 6.55
C LYS A 225 -12.53 -24.51 7.14
N ASN A 226 -12.16 -25.79 7.06
CA ASN A 226 -10.89 -26.29 7.57
C ASN A 226 -9.70 -25.68 6.80
N ASP A 227 -9.81 -25.54 5.47
CA ASP A 227 -8.80 -24.89 4.64
C ASP A 227 -8.54 -23.44 5.07
N ILE A 228 -9.59 -22.64 5.26
CA ILE A 228 -9.47 -21.26 5.77
C ILE A 228 -8.94 -21.23 7.21
N THR A 229 -9.34 -22.20 8.05
CA THR A 229 -8.81 -22.31 9.43
C THR A 229 -7.31 -22.58 9.41
N ASN A 230 -6.83 -23.48 8.54
CA ASN A 230 -5.41 -23.76 8.34
C ASN A 230 -4.63 -22.54 7.81
N VAL A 231 -5.24 -21.68 6.98
CA VAL A 231 -4.65 -20.42 6.52
C VAL A 231 -4.54 -19.41 7.67
N LEU A 232 -5.63 -19.19 8.41
CA LEU A 232 -5.65 -18.28 9.56
C LEU A 232 -4.66 -18.70 10.67
N GLU A 233 -4.54 -20.01 10.95
CA GLU A 233 -3.61 -20.53 11.96
C GLU A 233 -2.14 -20.43 11.52
N LYS A 234 -1.82 -20.69 10.25
CA LYS A 234 -0.46 -20.45 9.70
C LYS A 234 -0.11 -18.96 9.72
N ASN A 235 -1.04 -18.09 9.35
CA ASN A 235 -0.82 -16.65 9.30
C ASN A 235 -0.80 -15.97 10.69
N ASN A 236 -1.07 -16.70 11.78
CA ASN A 236 -0.92 -16.22 13.15
C ASN A 236 0.52 -16.33 13.68
N TYR A 237 1.30 -17.33 13.24
CA TYR A 237 2.69 -17.49 13.70
C TYR A 237 3.66 -16.46 13.07
N SER A 238 3.24 -15.76 12.02
CA SER A 238 4.16 -14.96 11.20
C SER A 238 4.23 -13.47 11.57
N SER A 239 3.28 -12.93 12.35
CA SER A 239 3.21 -11.49 12.65
C SER A 239 4.48 -10.98 13.35
N ASP A 240 4.85 -11.61 14.45
CA ASP A 240 5.72 -10.95 15.43
C ASP A 240 7.21 -11.18 15.11
N GLU A 241 7.57 -12.35 14.58
CA GLU A 241 8.92 -12.59 14.04
C GLU A 241 9.20 -11.76 12.77
N ILE A 242 8.20 -11.55 11.90
CA ILE A 242 8.37 -10.65 10.75
C ILE A 242 8.48 -9.20 11.21
N LYS A 243 7.68 -8.75 12.19
CA LYS A 243 7.78 -7.40 12.75
C LYS A 243 9.12 -7.14 13.41
N GLU A 244 9.64 -8.07 14.21
CA GLU A 244 10.98 -7.96 14.79
C GLU A 244 12.07 -7.96 13.69
N SER A 245 11.94 -8.80 12.66
CA SER A 245 12.86 -8.82 11.51
C SER A 245 12.84 -7.51 10.71
N LEU A 246 11.67 -6.93 10.48
CA LEU A 246 11.50 -5.63 9.81
C LEU A 246 12.02 -4.48 10.68
N PHE A 247 11.84 -4.56 12.00
CA PHE A 247 12.33 -3.57 12.96
C PHE A 247 13.87 -3.55 13.02
N GLU A 248 14.52 -4.70 13.14
CA GLU A 248 16.00 -4.78 13.11
C GLU A 248 16.59 -4.39 11.75
N LYS A 249 15.91 -4.69 10.63
CA LYS A 249 16.31 -4.19 9.29
C LYS A 249 16.19 -2.67 9.19
N THR A 250 15.07 -2.11 9.65
CA THR A 250 14.85 -0.65 9.72
C THR A 250 15.92 0.04 10.57
N LYS A 251 16.27 -0.55 11.72
CA LYS A 251 17.33 -0.09 12.63
C LYS A 251 18.73 -0.18 12.00
N TYR A 252 19.01 -1.23 11.21
CA TYR A 252 20.25 -1.36 10.44
C TYR A 252 20.42 -0.24 9.40
N HIS A 253 19.40 0.00 8.55
CA HIS A 253 19.48 1.03 7.50
C HIS A 253 19.58 2.44 8.08
N ASN A 254 18.80 2.76 9.12
CA ASN A 254 18.93 4.04 9.85
C ASN A 254 20.37 4.26 10.36
N LYS A 255 20.98 3.24 10.98
CA LYS A 255 22.37 3.32 11.48
C LYS A 255 23.41 3.51 10.36
N ARG A 256 23.19 2.92 9.17
CA ARG A 256 24.04 3.19 7.99
C ARG A 256 23.88 4.63 7.51
N ILE A 257 22.66 5.14 7.42
CA ILE A 257 22.38 6.54 7.04
C ILE A 257 23.02 7.54 8.02
N GLU A 258 22.92 7.32 9.33
CA GLU A 258 23.63 8.13 10.34
C GLU A 258 25.16 8.10 10.13
N THR A 259 25.72 6.92 9.88
CA THR A 259 27.17 6.74 9.65
C THR A 259 27.63 7.47 8.39
N PHE A 260 26.88 7.37 7.28
CA PHE A 260 27.19 8.08 6.04
C PHE A 260 27.04 9.59 6.19
N LYS A 261 25.98 10.08 6.87
CA LYS A 261 25.78 11.52 7.14
C LYS A 261 26.90 12.10 8.01
N SER A 262 27.31 11.39 9.06
CA SER A 262 28.48 11.76 9.88
C SER A 262 29.78 11.79 9.07
N THR A 263 29.96 10.85 8.14
CA THR A 263 31.13 10.82 7.24
C THR A 263 31.14 12.00 6.27
N ILE A 264 29.97 12.37 5.72
CA ILE A 264 29.81 13.56 4.87
C ILE A 264 30.19 14.84 5.63
N THR A 265 29.72 15.04 6.86
CA THR A 265 30.12 16.21 7.67
C THR A 265 31.63 16.28 7.91
N GLY A 266 32.30 15.13 8.05
CA GLY A 266 33.77 15.07 8.11
C GLY A 266 34.45 15.50 6.80
N ILE A 267 33.90 15.07 5.66
CA ILE A 267 34.35 15.46 4.32
C ILE A 267 34.15 16.96 4.07
N GLU A 268 33.00 17.52 4.43
CA GLU A 268 32.69 18.95 4.29
C GLU A 268 33.67 19.82 5.07
N LYS A 269 33.92 19.49 6.34
CA LYS A 269 34.94 20.17 7.16
C LYS A 269 36.33 20.09 6.53
N ARG A 270 36.70 18.94 5.96
CA ARG A 270 38.01 18.78 5.30
C ARG A 270 38.12 19.61 4.01
N LYS A 271 37.03 19.77 3.26
CA LYS A 271 36.98 20.70 2.11
C LYS A 271 37.12 22.17 2.57
N GLU A 272 36.51 22.56 3.68
CA GLU A 272 36.68 23.91 4.24
C GLU A 272 38.15 24.17 4.64
N GLU A 273 38.79 23.23 5.35
CA GLU A 273 40.23 23.28 5.65
C GLU A 273 41.09 23.41 4.38
N LEU A 274 40.85 22.59 3.35
CA LEU A 274 41.59 22.63 2.09
C LEU A 274 41.43 23.96 1.35
N ASN A 275 40.23 24.55 1.32
CA ASN A 275 40.03 25.86 0.70
C ASN A 275 40.88 26.95 1.39
N THR A 276 40.98 26.93 2.73
CA THR A 276 41.84 27.87 3.45
C THR A 276 43.33 27.67 3.13
N LEU A 277 43.81 26.41 3.08
CA LEU A 277 45.19 26.08 2.71
C LEU A 277 45.53 26.45 1.26
N ILE A 278 44.58 26.28 0.34
CA ILE A 278 44.71 26.68 -1.06
C ILE A 278 44.88 28.21 -1.17
N ASP A 279 44.08 28.99 -0.43
CA ASP A 279 44.17 30.45 -0.47
C ASP A 279 45.41 31.00 0.27
N GLU A 280 45.85 30.37 1.36
CA GLU A 280 47.14 30.69 1.99
C GLU A 280 48.30 30.42 1.02
N SER A 281 48.35 29.26 0.36
CA SER A 281 49.39 28.94 -0.63
C SER A 281 49.36 29.85 -1.85
N LYS A 282 48.18 30.26 -2.35
CA LYS A 282 48.06 31.27 -3.43
C LYS A 282 48.67 32.60 -3.00
N ASN A 283 48.39 33.06 -1.78
CA ASN A 283 48.95 34.32 -1.26
C ASN A 283 50.47 34.24 -1.10
N LEU A 284 51.00 33.11 -0.60
CA LEU A 284 52.44 32.86 -0.50
C LEU A 284 53.10 32.86 -1.90
N PHE A 285 52.59 32.06 -2.84
CA PHE A 285 53.02 32.02 -4.25
C PHE A 285 53.10 33.42 -4.87
N LEU A 286 52.03 34.22 -4.76
CA LEU A 286 51.99 35.58 -5.30
C LEU A 286 53.03 36.49 -4.63
N SER A 287 53.22 36.38 -3.31
CA SER A 287 54.20 37.19 -2.58
C SER A 287 55.64 36.86 -2.98
N THR A 288 56.00 35.57 -3.07
CA THR A 288 57.31 35.09 -3.52
C THR A 288 57.58 35.46 -4.96
N ARG A 289 56.59 35.34 -5.85
CA ARG A 289 56.71 35.74 -7.26
C ARG A 289 56.95 37.25 -7.41
N ILE A 290 56.31 38.07 -6.57
CA ILE A 290 56.52 39.53 -6.53
C ILE A 290 57.91 39.89 -5.99
N GLU A 291 58.40 39.19 -4.95
CA GLU A 291 59.79 39.34 -4.48
C GLU A 291 60.80 38.99 -5.58
N ARG A 292 60.63 37.83 -6.21
CA ARG A 292 61.49 37.35 -7.30
C ARG A 292 61.58 38.35 -8.44
N LEU A 293 60.44 38.86 -8.92
CA LEU A 293 60.41 39.78 -10.05
C LEU A 293 61.17 41.09 -9.76
N LYS A 294 61.11 41.62 -8.53
CA LYS A 294 61.94 42.77 -8.10
C LYS A 294 63.43 42.42 -8.10
N LYS A 295 63.80 41.22 -7.65
CA LYS A 295 65.19 40.75 -7.62
C LYS A 295 65.73 40.55 -9.04
N GLU A 296 64.94 39.97 -9.96
CA GLU A 296 65.28 39.81 -11.38
C GLU A 296 65.42 41.17 -12.09
N GLU A 297 64.54 42.15 -11.81
CA GLU A 297 64.68 43.53 -12.31
C GLU A 297 65.94 44.24 -11.77
N LYS A 298 66.24 44.07 -10.48
CA LYS A 298 67.45 44.58 -9.84
C LYS A 298 68.72 43.93 -10.39
N LEU A 299 68.72 42.63 -10.64
CA LEU A 299 69.83 41.89 -11.26
C LEU A 299 70.09 42.43 -12.67
N LYS A 300 69.05 42.53 -13.52
CA LYS A 300 69.16 43.09 -14.87
C LYS A 300 69.69 44.52 -14.89
N THR A 301 69.29 45.34 -13.92
CA THR A 301 69.81 46.71 -13.75
C THR A 301 71.30 46.71 -13.39
N LEU A 302 71.75 45.78 -12.55
CA LEU A 302 73.17 45.59 -12.22
C LEU A 302 73.98 45.08 -13.41
N GLU A 303 73.45 44.14 -14.20
CA GLU A 303 74.09 43.64 -15.43
C GLU A 303 74.24 44.75 -16.50
N GLU A 304 73.20 45.57 -16.68
CA GLU A 304 73.26 46.74 -17.56
C GLU A 304 74.29 47.78 -17.07
N LEU A 305 74.39 48.02 -15.76
CA LEU A 305 75.45 48.90 -15.21
C LEU A 305 76.85 48.31 -15.42
N LEU A 306 77.06 47.02 -15.12
CA LEU A 306 78.36 46.36 -15.28
C LEU A 306 78.84 46.39 -16.74
N PHE A 307 77.93 46.17 -17.70
CA PHE A 307 78.21 46.27 -19.12
C PHE A 307 78.70 47.67 -19.52
N ASN A 308 78.08 48.73 -18.97
CA ASN A 308 78.49 50.12 -19.23
C ASN A 308 79.79 50.52 -18.51
N GLU A 309 80.00 50.06 -17.27
CA GLU A 309 81.20 50.39 -16.47
C GLU A 309 82.47 49.62 -16.87
N SER A 310 82.35 48.57 -17.69
CA SER A 310 83.45 47.70 -18.19
C SER A 310 84.63 48.41 -18.91
N ASN A 311 84.58 49.74 -19.06
CA ASN A 311 85.68 50.59 -19.51
C ASN A 311 86.62 51.07 -18.37
N LEU A 312 86.31 50.80 -17.09
CA LEU A 312 87.06 51.29 -15.93
C LEU A 312 87.31 50.17 -14.90
N ASN A 313 88.59 49.85 -14.66
CA ASN A 313 89.01 48.72 -13.81
C ASN A 313 88.66 48.86 -12.31
N ASN A 314 88.60 47.70 -11.64
CA ASN A 314 88.52 47.43 -10.19
C ASN A 314 87.15 47.31 -9.49
N LEU A 315 86.00 47.66 -10.07
CA LEU A 315 84.69 47.39 -9.40
C LEU A 315 84.17 45.94 -9.61
N GLU A 316 84.72 45.23 -10.59
CA GLU A 316 84.24 43.94 -11.10
C GLU A 316 84.09 42.85 -10.01
N SER A 317 84.97 42.85 -9.00
CA SER A 317 84.98 41.83 -7.95
C SER A 317 83.88 41.97 -6.89
N GLU A 318 83.43 43.20 -6.56
CA GLU A 318 82.36 43.38 -5.57
C GLU A 318 81.00 43.12 -6.19
N TYR A 319 80.77 43.61 -7.41
CA TYR A 319 79.55 43.33 -8.15
C TYR A 319 79.38 41.83 -8.45
N ALA A 320 80.45 41.08 -8.75
CA ALA A 320 80.37 39.63 -8.95
C ALA A 320 79.83 38.89 -7.70
N SER A 321 80.25 39.26 -6.49
CA SER A 321 79.69 38.70 -5.25
C SER A 321 78.21 39.08 -5.04
N ILE A 322 77.83 40.31 -5.35
CA ILE A 322 76.44 40.78 -5.25
C ILE A 322 75.54 40.04 -6.26
N ILE A 323 76.00 39.87 -7.50
CA ILE A 323 75.29 39.16 -8.58
C ILE A 323 75.10 37.68 -8.24
N ASN A 324 76.11 37.00 -7.71
CA ASN A 324 75.97 35.60 -7.29
C ASN A 324 74.92 35.46 -6.16
N LEU A 325 74.98 36.32 -5.14
CA LEU A 325 74.05 36.28 -4.01
C LEU A 325 72.60 36.62 -4.44
N LEU A 326 72.42 37.54 -5.39
CA LEU A 326 71.12 37.81 -6.03
C LEU A 326 70.60 36.60 -6.82
N ASN A 327 71.47 35.90 -7.56
CA ASN A 327 71.08 34.68 -8.28
C ASN A 327 70.67 33.56 -7.32
N ASP A 328 71.39 33.37 -6.20
CA ASP A 328 71.03 32.39 -5.17
C ASP A 328 69.66 32.72 -4.52
N GLU A 329 69.40 34.00 -4.21
CA GLU A 329 68.08 34.45 -3.74
C GLU A 329 66.97 34.20 -4.79
N ILE A 330 67.20 34.55 -6.06
CA ILE A 330 66.24 34.34 -7.16
C ILE A 330 65.95 32.85 -7.36
N ASN A 331 66.96 31.98 -7.24
CA ASN A 331 66.81 30.54 -7.34
C ASN A 331 66.07 29.95 -6.12
N SER A 332 66.27 30.51 -4.93
CA SER A 332 65.51 30.15 -3.73
C SER A 332 64.04 30.55 -3.85
N ASP A 333 63.74 31.76 -4.36
CA ASP A 333 62.37 32.19 -4.63
C ASP A 333 61.70 31.31 -5.71
N LYS A 334 62.42 30.91 -6.77
CA LYS A 334 61.90 29.97 -7.79
C LYS A 334 61.54 28.61 -7.20
N PHE A 335 62.39 28.10 -6.29
CA PHE A 335 62.11 26.85 -5.60
C PHE A 335 60.87 26.95 -4.71
N LEU A 336 60.69 28.07 -4.01
CA LEU A 336 59.50 28.32 -3.17
C LEU A 336 58.23 28.53 -4.02
N GLU A 337 58.30 29.30 -5.12
CA GLU A 337 57.19 29.50 -6.06
C GLU A 337 56.69 28.16 -6.62
N ASN A 338 57.60 27.34 -7.15
CA ASN A 338 57.28 25.99 -7.64
C ASN A 338 56.71 25.08 -6.53
N LYS A 339 57.18 25.22 -5.29
CA LYS A 339 56.65 24.44 -4.15
C LYS A 339 55.21 24.83 -3.84
N TYR A 340 54.91 26.12 -3.74
CA TYR A 340 53.55 26.58 -3.46
C TYR A 340 52.58 26.25 -4.61
N GLU A 341 53.05 26.29 -5.86
CA GLU A 341 52.28 25.81 -7.03
C GLU A 341 51.92 24.32 -6.90
N LEU A 342 52.90 23.47 -6.56
CA LEU A 342 52.67 22.04 -6.33
C LEU A 342 51.80 21.76 -5.09
N ASP A 343 51.95 22.51 -4.01
CA ASP A 343 51.09 22.41 -2.82
C ASP A 343 49.63 22.75 -3.19
N ILE A 344 49.39 23.76 -4.05
CA ILE A 344 48.05 24.09 -4.58
C ILE A 344 47.52 22.96 -5.46
N GLU A 345 48.30 22.39 -6.38
CA GLU A 345 47.87 21.25 -7.21
C GLU A 345 47.43 20.05 -6.36
N ASN A 346 48.23 19.68 -5.35
CA ASN A 346 47.93 18.59 -4.43
C ASN A 346 46.62 18.82 -3.66
N PHE A 347 46.40 20.03 -3.13
CA PHE A 347 45.15 20.33 -2.39
C PHE A 347 43.91 20.33 -3.29
N ASN A 348 44.02 20.76 -4.56
CA ASN A 348 42.91 20.69 -5.52
C ASN A 348 42.55 19.24 -5.88
N GLU A 349 43.53 18.35 -6.04
CA GLU A 349 43.27 16.94 -6.30
C GLU A 349 42.74 16.21 -5.04
N GLU A 350 43.18 16.58 -3.82
CA GLU A 350 42.54 16.10 -2.58
C GLU A 350 41.06 16.53 -2.52
N LEU A 351 40.77 17.79 -2.81
CA LEU A 351 39.40 18.35 -2.80
C LEU A 351 38.51 17.66 -3.85
N ARG A 352 39.03 17.39 -5.05
CA ARG A 352 38.35 16.63 -6.11
C ARG A 352 38.06 15.17 -5.73
N ASN A 353 38.98 14.51 -5.02
CA ASN A 353 38.74 13.17 -4.49
C ASN A 353 37.67 13.18 -3.37
N LEU A 354 37.62 14.24 -2.56
CA LEU A 354 36.57 14.46 -1.56
C LEU A 354 35.20 14.79 -2.19
N ASP A 355 35.14 15.41 -3.37
CA ASP A 355 33.91 15.55 -4.16
C ASP A 355 33.39 14.21 -4.68
N ILE A 356 34.28 13.36 -5.22
CA ILE A 356 33.91 12.01 -5.67
C ILE A 356 33.39 11.18 -4.49
N ASN A 357 34.08 11.21 -3.34
CA ASN A 357 33.67 10.46 -2.15
C ASN A 357 32.34 10.97 -1.55
N TYR A 358 32.14 12.30 -1.49
CA TYR A 358 30.86 12.91 -1.10
C TYR A 358 29.70 12.40 -1.97
N ASN A 359 29.87 12.44 -3.31
CA ASN A 359 28.82 12.02 -4.24
C ASN A 359 28.51 10.53 -4.12
N ASN A 360 29.53 9.68 -3.91
CA ASN A 360 29.33 8.25 -3.67
C ASN A 360 28.54 8.00 -2.38
N LEU A 361 28.93 8.61 -1.25
CA LEU A 361 28.21 8.48 0.02
C LEU A 361 26.78 9.03 -0.04
N HIS A 362 26.55 10.11 -0.79
CA HIS A 362 25.22 10.66 -1.00
C HIS A 362 24.33 9.70 -1.82
N ASN A 363 24.87 9.06 -2.86
CA ASN A 363 24.17 8.03 -3.62
C ASN A 363 23.86 6.78 -2.77
N GLU A 364 24.75 6.38 -1.85
CA GLU A 364 24.46 5.29 -0.90
C GLU A 364 23.38 5.67 0.12
N ILE A 365 23.34 6.91 0.60
CA ILE A 365 22.24 7.41 1.44
C ILE A 365 20.90 7.29 0.69
N ILE A 366 20.83 7.71 -0.57
CA ILE A 366 19.60 7.62 -1.38
C ILE A 366 19.13 6.16 -1.56
N LYS A 367 20.04 5.19 -1.67
CA LYS A 367 19.70 3.75 -1.71
C LYS A 367 19.15 3.24 -0.38
N GLU A 368 19.78 3.61 0.73
CA GLU A 368 19.35 3.18 2.07
C GLU A 368 18.01 3.84 2.46
N GLU A 369 17.79 5.11 2.08
CA GLU A 369 16.53 5.82 2.31
C GLU A 369 15.37 5.22 1.50
N ARG A 370 15.60 4.80 0.25
CA ARG A 370 14.63 3.98 -0.52
C ARG A 370 14.40 2.59 0.07
N SER A 371 15.44 1.97 0.65
CA SER A 371 15.27 0.68 1.35
C SER A 371 14.40 0.82 2.59
N LEU A 372 14.53 1.95 3.31
CA LEU A 372 13.63 2.31 4.42
C LEU A 372 12.21 2.62 3.95
N GLU A 373 12.04 3.31 2.82
CA GLU A 373 10.73 3.57 2.20
C GLU A 373 10.00 2.25 1.92
N ILE A 374 10.64 1.30 1.22
CA ILE A 374 10.10 -0.04 0.93
C ILE A 374 9.83 -0.87 2.20
N LEU A 375 10.64 -0.72 3.25
CA LEU A 375 10.41 -1.39 4.54
C LEU A 375 9.22 -0.79 5.31
N ASN A 376 9.10 0.54 5.33
CA ASN A 376 7.98 1.25 5.95
C ASN A 376 6.68 0.97 5.20
N ASP A 377 6.71 0.93 3.87
CA ASP A 377 5.58 0.52 3.04
C ASP A 377 5.12 -0.90 3.39
N ARG A 378 6.03 -1.84 3.63
CA ARG A 378 5.65 -3.20 4.10
C ARG A 378 5.05 -3.18 5.50
N ILE A 379 5.58 -2.37 6.41
CA ILE A 379 5.04 -2.19 7.77
C ILE A 379 3.63 -1.55 7.75
N GLN A 380 3.32 -0.70 6.77
CA GLN A 380 2.00 -0.10 6.59
C GLN A 380 1.03 -1.01 5.81
N ASN A 381 1.52 -1.74 4.80
CA ASN A 381 0.73 -2.68 4.00
C ASN A 381 0.39 -4.00 4.74
N ASP A 382 0.83 -4.17 5.99
CA ASP A 382 0.24 -5.12 6.96
C ASP A 382 -1.30 -4.93 7.04
N GLY A 383 -1.81 -3.74 6.73
CA GLY A 383 -3.23 -3.46 6.50
C GLY A 383 -3.91 -4.41 5.51
N VAL A 384 -3.25 -4.77 4.40
CA VAL A 384 -3.76 -5.72 3.40
C VAL A 384 -3.88 -7.14 3.99
N ASP A 385 -2.92 -7.56 4.81
CA ASP A 385 -3.00 -8.83 5.55
C ASP A 385 -4.12 -8.78 6.61
N THR A 386 -4.35 -7.64 7.29
CA THR A 386 -5.51 -7.52 8.20
C THR A 386 -6.86 -7.57 7.49
N LEU A 387 -6.98 -6.96 6.31
CA LEU A 387 -8.21 -7.01 5.51
C LEU A 387 -8.44 -8.41 4.93
N SER A 388 -7.38 -9.06 4.43
CA SER A 388 -7.42 -10.46 3.99
C SER A 388 -7.84 -11.40 5.13
N LYS A 389 -7.24 -11.27 6.31
CA LYS A 389 -7.62 -11.98 7.54
C LYS A 389 -9.04 -11.66 8.02
N PHE A 390 -9.59 -10.49 7.69
CA PHE A 390 -10.98 -10.13 7.99
C PHE A 390 -11.95 -10.78 7.00
N GLU A 391 -11.67 -10.71 5.69
CA GLU A 391 -12.43 -11.43 4.66
C GLU A 391 -12.42 -12.94 4.89
N ASP A 392 -11.28 -13.53 5.27
CA ASP A 392 -11.18 -14.96 5.56
C ASP A 392 -11.93 -15.35 6.84
N LYS A 393 -11.95 -14.50 7.89
CA LYS A 393 -12.83 -14.69 9.05
C LYS A 393 -14.32 -14.62 8.67
N ILE A 394 -14.70 -13.73 7.75
CA ILE A 394 -16.06 -13.66 7.21
C ILE A 394 -16.40 -14.97 6.49
N LYS A 395 -15.57 -15.45 5.55
CA LYS A 395 -15.76 -16.73 4.84
C LYS A 395 -15.83 -17.93 5.82
N GLN A 396 -14.98 -17.95 6.86
CA GLN A 396 -15.01 -18.99 7.90
C GLN A 396 -16.35 -18.98 8.69
N LEU A 397 -16.90 -17.80 8.97
CA LEU A 397 -18.20 -17.61 9.61
C LEU A 397 -19.36 -18.01 8.67
N GLU A 398 -19.34 -17.58 7.41
CA GLU A 398 -20.30 -17.99 6.38
C GLU A 398 -20.39 -19.50 6.24
N TYR A 399 -19.25 -20.19 6.11
CA TYR A 399 -19.22 -21.64 5.98
C TYR A 399 -19.71 -22.32 7.26
N THR A 400 -19.34 -21.80 8.44
CA THR A 400 -19.87 -22.28 9.73
C THR A 400 -21.40 -22.13 9.80
N ASN A 401 -21.95 -21.01 9.34
CA ASN A 401 -23.39 -20.76 9.31
C ASN A 401 -24.08 -21.67 8.28
N ARG A 402 -23.49 -21.90 7.10
CA ARG A 402 -24.05 -22.82 6.10
C ARG A 402 -24.03 -24.27 6.57
N ILE A 403 -22.98 -24.73 7.25
CA ILE A 403 -22.92 -26.07 7.89
C ILE A 403 -24.05 -26.21 8.92
N ASN A 404 -24.22 -25.25 9.83
CA ASN A 404 -25.31 -25.24 10.82
C ASN A 404 -26.69 -25.26 10.14
N SER A 405 -26.87 -24.49 9.07
CA SER A 405 -28.09 -24.46 8.26
C SER A 405 -28.40 -25.81 7.62
N LEU A 406 -27.40 -26.49 7.04
CA LEU A 406 -27.59 -27.79 6.40
C LEU A 406 -27.97 -28.87 7.43
N TYR A 407 -27.36 -28.88 8.62
CA TYR A 407 -27.80 -29.75 9.72
C TYR A 407 -29.22 -29.44 10.20
N ASN A 408 -29.63 -28.16 10.24
CA ASN A 408 -31.01 -27.80 10.57
C ASN A 408 -32.00 -28.29 9.50
N GLU A 409 -31.70 -28.11 8.22
CA GLU A 409 -32.57 -28.61 7.13
C GLU A 409 -32.60 -30.14 7.08
N GLN A 410 -31.51 -30.83 7.41
CA GLN A 410 -31.51 -32.27 7.63
C GLN A 410 -32.48 -32.67 8.78
N GLN A 411 -32.47 -31.93 9.89
CA GLN A 411 -33.33 -32.20 11.04
C GLN A 411 -34.82 -31.93 10.78
N TYR A 412 -35.17 -30.97 9.92
CA TYR A 412 -36.54 -30.50 9.69
C TYR A 412 -37.03 -30.68 8.23
N LEU A 413 -36.40 -31.59 7.47
CA LEU A 413 -36.56 -31.77 6.02
C LEU A 413 -38.03 -31.90 5.55
N TYR A 414 -38.87 -32.53 6.36
CA TYR A 414 -40.28 -32.82 6.04
C TYR A 414 -41.28 -31.82 6.66
N VAL A 415 -40.82 -30.79 7.37
CA VAL A 415 -41.73 -29.83 8.03
C VAL A 415 -42.02 -28.66 7.09
N ASN A 416 -43.28 -28.53 6.65
CA ASN A 416 -43.69 -27.46 5.75
C ASN A 416 -43.74 -26.11 6.49
N VAL A 417 -43.02 -25.12 5.96
CA VAL A 417 -42.93 -23.74 6.47
C VAL A 417 -44.29 -23.03 6.51
N ASP A 418 -45.14 -23.23 5.49
CA ASP A 418 -46.47 -22.63 5.46
C ASP A 418 -47.39 -23.20 6.55
N VAL A 419 -47.32 -24.52 6.80
CA VAL A 419 -48.10 -25.18 7.85
C VAL A 419 -47.66 -24.73 9.26
N ILE A 420 -46.37 -24.44 9.45
CA ILE A 420 -45.88 -23.82 10.70
C ILE A 420 -46.50 -22.42 10.87
N LYS A 421 -46.47 -21.59 9.81
CA LYS A 421 -47.06 -20.25 9.85
C LYS A 421 -48.56 -20.29 10.15
N GLU A 422 -49.32 -21.16 9.48
CA GLU A 422 -50.76 -21.32 9.71
C GLU A 422 -51.08 -21.67 11.18
N GLU A 423 -50.33 -22.59 11.82
CA GLU A 423 -50.58 -22.89 13.23
C GLU A 423 -50.06 -21.79 14.19
N ILE A 424 -49.07 -20.97 13.79
CA ILE A 424 -48.69 -19.76 14.54
C ILE A 424 -49.82 -18.71 14.51
N GLU A 425 -50.36 -18.39 13.33
CA GLU A 425 -51.49 -17.44 13.18
C GLU A 425 -52.74 -17.94 13.93
N SER A 426 -52.98 -19.25 13.89
CA SER A 426 -54.01 -19.98 14.63
C SER A 426 -53.82 -19.89 16.16
N ILE A 427 -52.60 -20.07 16.68
CA ILE A 427 -52.28 -19.92 18.11
C ILE A 427 -52.48 -18.47 18.57
N TRP A 428 -52.13 -17.48 17.74
CA TRP A 428 -52.36 -16.06 18.02
C TRP A 428 -53.86 -15.74 18.10
N SER A 429 -54.62 -16.18 17.10
CA SER A 429 -56.09 -15.99 17.03
C SER A 429 -56.82 -16.59 18.24
N ARG A 430 -56.41 -17.80 18.66
CA ARG A 430 -56.91 -18.48 19.88
C ARG A 430 -56.49 -17.78 21.19
N GLY A 431 -55.54 -16.85 21.14
CA GLY A 431 -55.16 -15.97 22.25
C GLY A 431 -56.14 -14.81 22.41
N ASP A 432 -56.39 -14.09 21.33
CA ASP A 432 -57.28 -12.91 21.27
C ASP A 432 -58.73 -13.25 21.69
N ASP A 433 -59.21 -14.46 21.35
CA ASP A 433 -60.54 -14.96 21.74
C ASP A 433 -60.81 -14.90 23.26
N THR A 434 -59.77 -14.91 24.11
CA THR A 434 -59.93 -14.80 25.57
C THR A 434 -60.52 -13.46 26.04
N GLN A 435 -60.61 -12.45 25.17
CA GLN A 435 -61.30 -11.19 25.48
C GLN A 435 -62.79 -11.16 25.06
N THR A 436 -63.34 -12.16 24.37
CA THR A 436 -64.78 -12.17 24.01
C THR A 436 -65.55 -13.35 24.61
N ASN A 437 -66.44 -13.05 25.57
CA ASN A 437 -67.34 -14.02 26.20
C ASN A 437 -68.44 -14.49 25.23
N LYS A 438 -68.13 -15.45 24.35
CA LYS A 438 -69.14 -16.24 23.61
C LYS A 438 -68.77 -17.73 23.60
N ALA A 439 -69.56 -18.53 24.31
CA ALA A 439 -69.41 -19.98 24.35
C ALA A 439 -69.57 -20.61 22.95
N PRO A 440 -68.85 -21.71 22.64
CA PRO A 440 -68.85 -22.32 21.32
C PRO A 440 -70.23 -22.90 20.96
N LYS A 441 -70.70 -22.60 19.75
CA LYS A 441 -71.80 -23.34 19.13
C LYS A 441 -71.23 -24.49 18.32
N ILE A 442 -71.23 -25.69 18.90
CA ILE A 442 -71.05 -26.94 18.17
C ILE A 442 -72.12 -27.01 17.08
N LYS A 443 -71.70 -27.32 15.86
CA LYS A 443 -72.53 -27.95 14.83
C LYS A 443 -71.90 -29.29 14.51
N GLU A 444 -72.58 -30.37 14.89
CA GLU A 444 -72.36 -31.67 14.26
C GLU A 444 -72.99 -31.62 12.87
N GLU A 445 -72.25 -32.03 11.84
CA GLU A 445 -72.85 -32.36 10.53
C GLU A 445 -72.24 -33.67 10.05
N LEU A 446 -72.85 -34.76 10.52
CA LEU A 446 -72.35 -36.13 10.38
C LEU A 446 -72.83 -36.71 9.04
N VAL A 447 -72.05 -36.51 7.98
CA VAL A 447 -72.32 -37.11 6.66
C VAL A 447 -71.33 -38.24 6.38
N LYS A 448 -71.78 -39.48 6.57
CA LYS A 448 -71.19 -40.66 5.94
C LYS A 448 -71.99 -41.02 4.70
N THR A 449 -71.30 -41.21 3.57
CA THR A 449 -71.82 -41.94 2.40
C THR A 449 -70.77 -42.96 1.97
N SER A 450 -71.21 -44.12 1.49
CA SER A 450 -70.40 -45.34 1.41
C SER A 450 -70.82 -46.23 0.25
N MET A 451 -70.01 -47.27 0.01
CA MET A 451 -70.22 -48.48 -0.82
C MET A 451 -69.57 -48.49 -2.21
N TYR A 452 -68.57 -49.38 -2.34
CA TYR A 452 -68.42 -50.49 -3.31
C TYR A 452 -68.49 -50.18 -4.84
N ASP A 453 -67.91 -50.99 -5.74
CA ASP A 453 -67.54 -52.42 -5.69
C ASP A 453 -65.99 -52.64 -5.72
N GLU A 454 -65.41 -53.71 -5.13
CA GLU A 454 -65.07 -55.04 -5.71
C GLU A 454 -64.10 -54.95 -6.93
N ASP A 455 -63.06 -55.78 -7.11
CA ASP A 455 -63.00 -57.25 -7.03
C ASP A 455 -62.19 -57.88 -5.86
N GLU A 456 -62.38 -59.18 -5.65
CA GLU A 456 -61.63 -60.08 -4.77
C GLU A 456 -60.52 -60.87 -5.52
N GLU A 457 -59.51 -61.38 -4.81
CA GLU A 457 -59.34 -62.84 -4.69
C GLU A 457 -58.55 -63.23 -3.42
N GLU A 458 -58.94 -64.39 -2.88
CA GLU A 458 -58.36 -65.11 -1.74
C GLU A 458 -56.99 -65.77 -2.08
N THR A 459 -56.11 -66.22 -1.16
CA THR A 459 -55.89 -66.08 0.31
C THR A 459 -54.35 -66.29 0.55
N LYS A 460 -53.67 -66.87 1.57
CA LYS A 460 -53.91 -67.83 2.68
C LYS A 460 -52.96 -67.64 3.87
N GLU A 461 -53.32 -68.35 4.94
CA GLU A 461 -52.60 -68.63 6.19
C GLU A 461 -51.27 -69.42 5.94
N SER A 462 -50.38 -69.69 6.91
CA SER A 462 -50.50 -69.73 8.38
C SER A 462 -49.15 -69.70 9.12
N SER A 463 -49.14 -69.24 10.40
CA SER A 463 -48.36 -69.76 11.56
C SER A 463 -46.80 -69.80 11.54
N SER A 464 -46.03 -69.84 12.65
CA SER A 464 -46.18 -69.47 14.09
C SER A 464 -44.87 -69.84 14.85
N VAL A 465 -44.64 -69.33 16.08
CA VAL A 465 -43.56 -69.73 17.05
C VAL A 465 -42.15 -69.23 16.63
N GLU A 466 -41.31 -68.48 17.37
CA GLU A 466 -41.03 -68.25 18.82
C GLU A 466 -39.84 -69.09 19.38
N THR A 467 -39.06 -68.51 20.32
CA THR A 467 -37.86 -69.07 21.02
C THR A 467 -36.58 -69.23 20.15
N GLN A 468 -35.33 -69.12 20.63
CA GLN A 468 -34.72 -68.55 21.85
C GLN A 468 -33.19 -68.34 21.62
N GLU A 469 -32.50 -67.58 22.50
CA GLU A 469 -31.14 -67.78 23.10
C GLU A 469 -29.98 -68.46 22.31
N THR A 470 -28.67 -68.13 22.44
CA THR A 470 -27.89 -67.37 23.45
C THR A 470 -26.43 -67.05 23.04
N SER A 471 -25.86 -65.99 23.61
CA SER A 471 -24.50 -65.86 24.22
C SER A 471 -23.17 -65.96 23.43
N SER A 472 -22.09 -65.56 24.14
CA SER A 472 -20.63 -65.49 23.85
C SER A 472 -20.18 -64.49 22.76
N GLU A 473 -19.37 -63.45 23.01
CA GLU A 473 -18.04 -63.34 23.68
C GLU A 473 -16.93 -64.00 22.85
N GLU A 474 -16.11 -63.25 22.09
CA GLU A 474 -14.88 -62.51 22.48
C GLU A 474 -13.60 -63.39 22.50
N PRO A 475 -12.35 -62.85 22.51
CA PRO A 475 -11.73 -62.04 21.46
C PRO A 475 -10.31 -62.54 21.06
N VAL A 476 -9.72 -62.07 19.94
CA VAL A 476 -8.28 -62.29 19.64
C VAL A 476 -7.65 -61.10 18.89
N GLU A 477 -6.58 -60.53 19.44
CA GLU A 477 -5.60 -59.69 18.74
C GLU A 477 -4.46 -60.54 18.14
N ILE A 478 -3.95 -60.20 16.95
CA ILE A 478 -2.57 -60.52 16.54
C ILE A 478 -2.01 -59.35 15.72
N GLU A 479 -0.80 -58.90 16.04
CA GLU A 479 -0.08 -57.86 15.29
C GLU A 479 0.79 -58.39 14.13
N ASN A 480 1.18 -57.44 13.26
CA ASN A 480 2.57 -57.18 12.82
C ASN A 480 3.16 -57.73 11.49
N THR A 481 3.83 -56.79 10.82
CA THR A 481 5.07 -56.86 9.99
C THR A 481 5.10 -57.32 8.51
N THR A 482 5.55 -56.37 7.66
CA THR A 482 6.47 -56.48 6.48
C THR A 482 5.97 -57.19 5.19
N GLU A 483 6.42 -56.86 3.96
CA GLU A 483 7.74 -56.39 3.50
C GLU A 483 7.72 -55.45 2.24
N LYS A 484 8.88 -55.16 1.61
CA LYS A 484 9.12 -54.11 0.58
C LYS A 484 9.23 -54.61 -0.88
N LYS A 485 8.83 -53.76 -1.84
CA LYS A 485 9.53 -53.43 -3.13
C LYS A 485 8.80 -52.27 -3.85
N VAL A 486 9.38 -51.24 -4.51
CA VAL A 486 10.66 -51.02 -5.27
C VAL A 486 10.63 -51.73 -6.64
N ASN A 487 10.73 -51.09 -7.83
CA ASN A 487 10.96 -49.69 -8.30
C ASN A 487 10.48 -49.60 -9.79
N SER A 488 10.44 -48.50 -10.58
CA SER A 488 10.66 -47.03 -10.45
C SER A 488 10.25 -46.33 -11.78
N SER A 489 10.47 -45.01 -11.89
CA SER A 489 10.72 -44.21 -13.12
C SER A 489 9.56 -44.04 -14.14
N GLU A 490 9.49 -42.99 -14.98
CA GLU A 490 10.47 -41.94 -15.35
C GLU A 490 9.95 -40.50 -15.09
N GLU A 491 10.88 -39.54 -15.05
CA GLU A 491 10.62 -38.10 -15.02
C GLU A 491 10.62 -37.51 -16.45
N GLN A 492 9.99 -36.35 -16.65
CA GLN A 492 10.40 -35.43 -17.72
C GLN A 492 10.29 -33.97 -17.26
N GLU A 493 11.40 -33.24 -17.39
CA GLU A 493 11.51 -31.82 -17.05
C GLU A 493 10.73 -30.95 -18.05
N THR A 494 10.15 -29.85 -17.57
CA THR A 494 10.03 -28.61 -18.34
C THR A 494 10.58 -27.46 -17.51
N LYS A 495 11.46 -26.67 -18.10
CA LYS A 495 12.22 -25.61 -17.43
C LYS A 495 11.56 -24.26 -17.66
N GLU A 496 11.51 -23.45 -16.61
CA GLU A 496 11.53 -21.99 -16.72
C GLU A 496 12.70 -21.48 -15.86
N GLU A 497 13.34 -20.40 -16.31
CA GLU A 497 14.65 -19.98 -15.82
C GLU A 497 14.51 -19.03 -14.63
N ASN A 498 14.89 -19.50 -13.43
CA ASN A 498 15.23 -18.60 -12.32
C ASN A 498 16.70 -18.22 -12.46
N THR A 499 16.98 -17.01 -12.91
CA THR A 499 18.28 -16.35 -12.78
C THR A 499 18.14 -15.13 -11.89
N ASP A 500 18.69 -15.21 -10.69
CA ASP A 500 19.51 -14.15 -10.10
C ASP A 500 20.38 -14.78 -9.00
N ASP A 501 21.65 -14.39 -8.96
CA ASP A 501 22.72 -15.20 -8.37
C ASP A 501 22.86 -15.10 -6.83
N ASP A 502 23.44 -16.17 -6.30
CA ASP A 502 24.05 -16.32 -4.98
C ASP A 502 24.66 -15.04 -4.37
N PHE A 503 24.20 -14.69 -3.17
CA PHE A 503 25.00 -13.92 -2.19
C PHE A 503 24.83 -14.45 -0.76
N LEU A 504 25.05 -15.75 -0.60
CA LEU A 504 25.39 -16.36 0.69
C LEU A 504 26.91 -16.45 0.82
N GLU A 505 27.53 -15.42 1.38
CA GLU A 505 28.92 -15.51 1.87
C GLU A 505 28.90 -15.57 3.40
N ASP A 506 28.88 -16.79 3.93
CA ASP A 506 29.04 -17.06 5.37
C ASP A 506 30.45 -16.63 5.81
N ILE A 507 30.54 -15.56 6.60
CA ILE A 507 31.79 -15.14 7.25
C ILE A 507 31.60 -15.12 8.77
N ASP A 508 31.71 -16.30 9.37
CA ASP A 508 32.26 -16.41 10.72
C ASP A 508 33.71 -15.93 10.70
N TYR A 509 34.09 -15.03 11.63
CA TYR A 509 35.30 -15.20 12.45
C TYR A 509 35.41 -14.14 13.55
N PHE A 510 34.88 -14.50 14.72
CA PHE A 510 35.38 -14.20 16.07
C PHE A 510 34.39 -14.90 17.03
N GLU A 511 34.75 -15.99 17.71
CA GLU A 511 36.09 -16.59 17.92
C GLU A 511 36.68 -17.36 16.73
#